data_AF-A0A3M1VNV1-F1
#
_entry.id   AF-A0A3M1VNV1-F1
#
_cell.length_a   1.000
_cell.length_b   1.000
_cell.length_c   1.000
_cell.angle_alpha   90.00
_cell.angle_beta   90.00
_cell.angle_gamma   90.00
#
_symmetry.space_group_name_H-M   'P 1'
#
loop_
_entity.id
_entity.type
_entity.pdbx_description
1 polymer ?
#
loop_
_entity_poly.entity_id
_entity_poly.type
_entity_poly.pdbx_seq_one_letter_code
_entity_poly.pdbx_strand_id
1 'polypeptide(L)'
;MKLYAIRIKPESPFGSPLSGDTIFGHFCWQLNYDSSLVEGGIDAAIKVYPEKPFAVFSSALQLVRLEREEKYLLKRPDMPLGYLFDRALLQEPLKRKQCKKRRWLISAISPFISVRDEMLHSRQELVEELRLDLPAETTVAHNTINRLTGTTGKAHFAPYNMPACFYPEDTLLDILVLIDQDLTDAQKI
;
A
#
# COMPACT_ATOMS: atom_id res chain seq x y z
N MET A 1 -13.19 0.99 -18.29
CA MET A 1 -11.97 0.54 -17.60
C MET A 1 -12.15 -0.87 -17.06
N LYS A 2 -11.09 -1.68 -17.09
CA LYS A 2 -11.06 -3.05 -16.59
C LYS A 2 -10.10 -3.16 -15.40
N LEU A 3 -10.51 -3.89 -14.37
CA LEU A 3 -9.73 -4.09 -13.14
C LEU A 3 -8.81 -5.30 -13.28
N TYR A 4 -7.55 -5.11 -12.90
CA TYR A 4 -6.52 -6.14 -12.82
C TYR A 4 -5.87 -6.12 -11.42
N ALA A 5 -5.31 -7.25 -11.02
CA ALA A 5 -4.48 -7.36 -9.82
C ALA A 5 -3.07 -7.79 -10.24
N ILE A 6 -2.09 -6.93 -10.00
CA ILE A 6 -0.66 -7.23 -10.21
C ILE A 6 -0.12 -7.76 -8.88
N ARG A 7 0.26 -9.03 -8.87
CA ARG A 7 0.78 -9.69 -7.68
C ARG A 7 2.30 -9.60 -7.63
N ILE A 8 2.83 -9.16 -6.50
CA ILE A 8 4.26 -9.09 -6.23
C ILE A 8 4.59 -9.82 -4.92
N LYS A 9 5.75 -10.46 -4.89
CA LYS A 9 6.37 -11.02 -3.68
C LYS A 9 7.63 -10.21 -3.36
N PRO A 10 7.67 -9.44 -2.28
CA PRO A 10 8.89 -8.74 -1.87
C PRO A 10 9.99 -9.74 -1.55
N GLU A 11 11.13 -9.64 -2.23
CA GLU A 11 12.34 -10.44 -1.92
C GLU A 11 13.32 -9.70 -1.00
N SER A 12 13.07 -8.41 -0.75
CA SER A 12 13.90 -7.54 0.08
C SER A 12 13.02 -6.45 0.73
N PRO A 13 13.50 -5.79 1.81
CA PRO A 13 12.77 -4.69 2.42
C PRO A 13 12.64 -3.51 1.46
N PHE A 14 11.51 -2.83 1.51
CA PHE A 14 11.29 -1.58 0.75
C PHE A 14 11.65 -0.37 1.60
N GLY A 15 12.13 0.71 0.97
CA GLY A 15 12.42 1.96 1.68
C GLY A 15 11.17 2.68 2.20
N SER A 16 10.01 2.42 1.58
CA SER A 16 8.71 2.91 2.03
C SER A 16 7.60 1.93 1.59
N PRO A 17 6.40 1.96 2.18
CA PRO A 17 5.25 1.23 1.67
C PRO A 17 4.94 1.64 0.23
N LEU A 18 4.53 0.67 -0.61
CA LEU A 18 4.21 0.94 -2.02
C LEU A 18 2.87 1.68 -2.13
N SER A 19 2.94 3.00 -2.28
CA SER A 19 1.78 3.85 -2.48
C SER A 19 1.38 3.94 -3.95
N GLY A 20 0.08 4.06 -4.22
CA GLY A 20 -0.44 4.08 -5.59
C GLY A 20 0.10 5.23 -6.44
N ASP A 21 0.35 6.40 -5.84
CA ASP A 21 0.96 7.55 -6.50
C ASP A 21 2.43 7.30 -6.88
N THR A 22 3.20 6.62 -6.01
CA THR A 22 4.59 6.25 -6.31
C THR A 22 4.65 5.25 -7.47
N ILE A 23 3.76 4.25 -7.45
CA ILE A 23 3.67 3.23 -8.50
C ILE A 23 3.26 3.86 -9.84
N PHE A 24 2.25 4.74 -9.81
CA PHE A 24 1.84 5.50 -11.00
C PHE A 24 2.99 6.37 -11.53
N GLY A 25 3.75 7.03 -10.65
CA GLY A 25 4.94 7.78 -11.04
C GLY A 25 6.00 6.93 -11.74
N HIS A 26 6.28 5.72 -11.23
CA HIS A 26 7.17 4.77 -11.92
C HIS A 26 6.63 4.33 -13.28
N PHE A 27 5.33 4.10 -13.37
CA PHE A 27 4.69 3.78 -14.64
C PHE A 27 4.81 4.93 -15.64
N CYS A 28 4.59 6.19 -15.23
CA CYS A 28 4.83 7.37 -16.06
C CYS A 28 6.28 7.45 -16.57
N TRP A 29 7.27 7.14 -15.73
CA TRP A 29 8.66 7.05 -16.20
C TRP A 29 8.85 6.00 -17.27
N GLN A 30 8.23 4.84 -17.11
CA GLN A 30 8.28 3.78 -18.11
C GLN A 30 7.65 4.23 -19.45
N LEU A 31 6.52 4.94 -19.42
CA LEU A 31 5.89 5.51 -20.62
C LEU A 31 6.77 6.58 -21.30
N ASN A 32 7.56 7.32 -20.53
CA ASN A 32 8.50 8.28 -21.08
C ASN A 32 9.70 7.59 -21.75
N TYR A 33 10.13 6.43 -21.25
CA TYR A 33 11.16 5.61 -21.89
C TYR A 33 10.63 4.87 -23.12
N ASP A 34 9.39 4.42 -23.09
CA ASP A 34 8.72 3.72 -24.18
C ASP A 34 7.30 4.26 -24.40
N SER A 35 7.17 5.14 -25.38
CA SER A 35 5.90 5.76 -25.73
C SER A 35 4.89 4.83 -26.40
N SER A 36 5.30 3.62 -26.81
CA SER A 36 4.41 2.62 -27.44
C SER A 36 3.46 1.93 -26.45
N LEU A 37 3.72 2.12 -25.15
CA LEU A 37 2.94 1.55 -24.06
C LEU A 37 1.56 2.22 -23.89
N VAL A 38 1.41 3.45 -24.40
CA VAL A 38 0.14 4.21 -24.37
C VAL A 38 -0.11 4.87 -25.72
N GLU A 39 -1.30 4.64 -26.27
CA GLU A 39 -1.73 5.26 -27.52
C GLU A 39 -1.76 6.80 -27.40
N GLY A 40 -1.13 7.48 -28.36
CA GLY A 40 -1.01 8.94 -28.36
C GLY A 40 0.07 9.52 -27.45
N GLY A 41 0.80 8.67 -26.71
CA GLY A 41 1.91 9.07 -25.85
C GLY A 41 1.50 9.68 -24.50
N ILE A 42 2.48 9.79 -23.61
CA ILE A 42 2.26 10.19 -22.20
C ILE A 42 1.70 11.60 -22.05
N ASP A 43 2.18 12.58 -22.83
CA ASP A 43 1.76 13.99 -22.70
C ASP A 43 0.27 14.17 -23.00
N ALA A 44 -0.21 13.50 -24.05
CA ALA A 44 -1.62 13.53 -24.43
C ALA A 44 -2.48 12.84 -23.36
N ALA A 45 -2.04 11.68 -22.87
CA ALA A 45 -2.74 10.90 -21.86
C ALA A 45 -2.84 11.63 -20.51
N ILE A 46 -1.76 12.28 -20.06
CA ILE A 46 -1.75 13.07 -18.82
C ILE A 46 -2.66 14.29 -18.92
N LYS A 47 -2.70 14.97 -20.08
CA LYS A 47 -3.51 16.18 -20.28
C LYS A 47 -5.00 15.94 -20.04
N VAL A 48 -5.51 14.77 -20.39
CA VAL A 48 -6.94 14.39 -20.23
C VAL A 48 -7.21 13.57 -18.97
N TYR A 49 -6.18 13.19 -18.22
CA TYR A 49 -6.28 12.29 -17.06
C TYR A 49 -7.34 12.67 -16.02
N PRO A 50 -7.54 13.97 -15.66
CA PRO A 50 -8.56 14.35 -14.67
C PRO A 50 -9.99 13.99 -15.07
N GLU A 51 -10.27 13.90 -16.38
CA GLU A 51 -11.60 13.60 -16.92
C GLU A 51 -11.70 12.15 -17.40
N LYS A 52 -10.64 11.64 -18.03
CA LYS A 52 -10.56 10.29 -18.59
C LYS A 52 -9.22 9.66 -18.22
N PRO A 53 -9.11 9.05 -17.01
CA PRO A 53 -7.89 8.36 -16.61
C PRO A 53 -7.68 7.12 -17.47
N PHE A 54 -6.44 6.92 -17.94
CA PHE A 54 -6.08 5.73 -18.74
C PHE A 54 -5.58 4.57 -17.86
N ALA A 55 -5.02 4.88 -16.68
CA ALA A 55 -4.61 3.90 -15.69
C ALA A 55 -4.75 4.47 -14.26
N VAL A 56 -5.31 3.70 -13.33
CA VAL A 56 -5.42 4.08 -11.91
C VAL A 56 -4.87 2.95 -11.04
N PHE A 57 -3.87 3.25 -10.22
CA PHE A 57 -3.18 2.29 -9.37
C PHE A 57 -3.61 2.47 -7.90
N SER A 58 -3.92 1.37 -7.23
CA SER A 58 -4.05 1.37 -5.76
C SER A 58 -2.69 1.34 -5.10
N SER A 59 -2.65 1.70 -3.81
CA SER A 59 -1.54 1.25 -2.96
C SER A 59 -1.52 -0.28 -2.88
N ALA A 60 -0.35 -0.86 -2.62
CA ALA A 60 -0.21 -2.30 -2.50
C ALA A 60 -1.01 -2.82 -1.30
N LEU A 61 -1.80 -3.87 -1.53
CA LEU A 61 -2.67 -4.50 -0.55
C LEU A 61 -2.06 -5.85 -0.14
N GLN A 62 -1.84 -6.05 1.15
CA GLN A 62 -1.37 -7.33 1.65
C GLN A 62 -2.49 -8.37 1.56
N LEU A 63 -2.15 -9.54 1.00
CA LEU A 63 -3.01 -10.70 1.08
C LEU A 63 -2.89 -11.38 2.44
N VAL A 64 -4.03 -11.78 2.96
CA VAL A 64 -4.15 -12.57 4.17
C VAL A 64 -4.99 -13.80 3.85
N ARG A 65 -4.54 -14.96 4.33
CA ARG A 65 -5.26 -16.22 4.14
C ARG A 65 -6.02 -16.57 5.41
N LEU A 66 -7.35 -16.48 5.36
CA LEU A 66 -8.23 -16.83 6.48
C LEU A 66 -9.21 -17.89 6.01
N GLU A 67 -9.38 -18.95 6.79
CA GLU A 67 -10.41 -19.98 6.54
C GLU A 67 -10.34 -20.61 5.13
N ARG A 68 -9.13 -20.68 4.55
CA ARG A 68 -8.80 -21.14 3.18
C ARG A 68 -9.15 -20.17 2.05
N GLU A 69 -9.63 -18.98 2.34
CA GLU A 69 -9.87 -17.91 1.36
C GLU A 69 -8.75 -16.86 1.39
N GLU A 70 -8.41 -16.32 0.22
CA GLU A 70 -7.56 -15.13 0.10
C GLU A 70 -8.43 -13.88 0.28
N LYS A 71 -8.06 -13.05 1.26
CA LYS A 71 -8.68 -11.75 1.54
C LYS A 71 -7.60 -10.68 1.56
N TYR A 72 -8.03 -9.43 1.56
CA TYR A 72 -7.13 -8.28 1.60
C TYR A 72 -7.17 -7.61 2.95
N LEU A 73 -6.00 -7.20 3.42
CA LEU A 73 -5.86 -6.30 4.56
C LEU A 73 -5.97 -4.85 4.07
N LEU A 74 -7.10 -4.22 4.36
CA LEU A 74 -7.44 -2.86 3.97
C LEU A 74 -7.32 -1.91 5.16
N LYS A 75 -7.00 -0.64 4.89
CA LYS A 75 -7.16 0.42 5.90
C LYS A 75 -8.65 0.67 6.11
N ARG A 76 -9.09 0.78 7.37
CA ARG A 76 -10.44 1.23 7.71
C ARG A 76 -10.68 2.60 7.06
N PRO A 77 -11.86 2.82 6.45
CA PRO A 77 -12.24 4.13 5.94
C PRO A 77 -12.09 5.23 6.99
N ASP A 78 -11.61 6.39 6.55
CA ASP A 78 -11.49 7.60 7.39
C ASP A 78 -12.87 8.30 7.53
N MET A 79 -13.86 7.57 8.06
CA MET A 79 -15.22 8.04 8.30
C MET A 79 -15.43 8.38 9.80
N PRO A 80 -16.35 9.29 10.17
CA PRO A 80 -16.64 9.54 11.58
C PRO A 80 -17.02 8.24 12.30
N LEU A 81 -16.42 8.01 13.47
CA LEU A 81 -16.53 6.72 14.17
C LEU A 81 -17.98 6.29 14.45
N GLY A 82 -18.91 7.24 14.62
CA GLY A 82 -20.32 6.93 14.86
C GLY A 82 -21.08 6.35 13.66
N TYR A 83 -20.44 6.24 12.49
CA TYR A 83 -20.93 5.46 11.35
C TYR A 83 -20.38 4.02 11.32
N LEU A 84 -19.28 3.76 12.03
CA LEU A 84 -18.56 2.48 12.03
C LEU A 84 -18.79 1.67 13.30
N PHE A 85 -19.05 2.37 14.41
CA PHE A 85 -19.22 1.80 15.74
C PHE A 85 -20.50 2.34 16.37
N ASP A 86 -21.06 1.57 17.30
CA ASP A 86 -22.19 2.02 18.11
C ASP A 86 -21.85 3.30 18.87
N ARG A 87 -22.70 4.32 18.75
CA ARG A 87 -22.54 5.62 19.42
C ARG A 87 -22.51 5.48 20.94
N ALA A 88 -23.18 4.47 21.52
CA ALA A 88 -23.11 4.20 22.94
C ALA A 88 -21.68 3.87 23.39
N LEU A 89 -20.96 3.06 22.62
CA LEU A 89 -19.54 2.71 22.88
C LEU A 89 -18.63 3.95 22.81
N LEU A 90 -19.00 4.95 22.01
CA LEU A 90 -18.19 6.17 21.81
C LEU A 90 -18.35 7.21 22.92
N GLN A 91 -19.36 7.07 23.79
CA GLN A 91 -19.55 7.97 24.94
C GLN A 91 -18.49 7.77 26.02
N GLU A 92 -18.02 6.52 26.18
CA GLU A 92 -16.97 6.18 27.13
C GLU A 92 -15.57 6.41 26.54
N PRO A 93 -14.72 7.25 27.17
CA PRO A 93 -13.41 7.61 26.61
C PRO A 93 -12.48 6.42 26.33
N LEU A 94 -12.49 5.39 27.20
CA LEU A 94 -11.64 4.21 27.05
C LEU A 94 -12.09 3.35 25.85
N LYS A 95 -13.38 3.06 25.73
CA LYS A 95 -13.96 2.32 24.60
C LYS A 95 -13.76 3.08 23.29
N ARG A 96 -13.97 4.41 23.28
CA ARG A 96 -13.65 5.27 22.13
C ARG A 96 -12.19 5.15 21.70
N LYS A 97 -11.25 5.06 22.64
CA LYS A 97 -9.81 4.88 22.33
C LYS A 97 -9.55 3.50 21.71
N GLN A 98 -10.24 2.45 22.15
CA GLN A 98 -10.15 1.11 21.56
C GLN A 98 -10.70 1.09 20.13
N CYS A 99 -11.89 1.65 19.88
CA CYS A 99 -12.45 1.77 18.51
C CYS A 99 -11.50 2.55 17.57
N LYS A 100 -10.78 3.56 18.08
CA LYS A 100 -9.77 4.30 17.29
C LYS A 100 -8.54 3.45 16.89
N LYS A 101 -8.22 2.41 17.65
CA LYS A 101 -7.10 1.49 17.37
C LYS A 101 -7.47 0.44 16.33
N ARG A 102 -8.75 0.09 16.19
CA ARG A 102 -9.28 -0.80 15.15
C ARG A 102 -9.24 -0.11 13.78
N ARG A 103 -8.08 -0.15 13.14
CA ARG A 103 -7.74 0.61 11.92
C ARG A 103 -7.68 -0.25 10.66
N TRP A 104 -7.85 -1.55 10.80
CA TRP A 104 -7.71 -2.50 9.71
C TRP A 104 -9.03 -3.20 9.45
N LEU A 105 -9.28 -3.50 8.18
CA LEU A 105 -10.46 -4.19 7.68
C LEU A 105 -9.97 -5.38 6.88
N ILE A 106 -10.49 -6.58 7.14
CA ILE A 106 -10.20 -7.75 6.31
C ILE A 106 -11.42 -8.06 5.47
N SER A 107 -11.26 -8.01 4.15
CA SER A 107 -12.37 -8.23 3.21
C SER A 107 -11.85 -8.71 1.86
N ALA A 108 -12.70 -9.42 1.12
CA ALA A 108 -12.52 -9.55 -0.32
C ALA A 108 -12.69 -8.18 -1.00
N ILE A 109 -12.11 -8.01 -2.19
CA ILE A 109 -12.37 -6.83 -3.03
C ILE A 109 -13.77 -6.94 -3.59
N SER A 110 -14.58 -5.91 -3.34
CA SER A 110 -15.93 -5.77 -3.87
C SER A 110 -16.18 -4.29 -4.17
N PRO A 111 -16.96 -3.96 -5.22
CA PRO A 111 -17.43 -2.59 -5.45
C PRO A 111 -18.24 -2.04 -4.27
N PHE A 112 -18.85 -2.93 -3.50
CA PHE A 112 -19.65 -2.59 -2.32
C PHE A 112 -19.14 -3.38 -1.12
N ILE A 113 -18.50 -2.67 -0.18
CA ILE A 113 -18.06 -3.24 1.09
C ILE A 113 -18.88 -2.60 2.20
N SER A 114 -19.73 -3.39 2.85
CA SER A 114 -20.46 -2.95 4.04
C SER A 114 -19.54 -3.13 5.25
N VAL A 115 -18.96 -2.03 5.73
CA VAL A 115 -18.06 -2.05 6.88
C VAL A 115 -18.87 -2.12 8.17
N ARG A 116 -18.63 -3.16 8.97
CA ARG A 116 -19.23 -3.35 10.31
C ARG A 116 -18.13 -3.44 11.36
N ASP A 117 -18.47 -3.17 12.63
CA ASP A 117 -17.51 -3.18 13.75
C ASP A 117 -16.76 -4.52 13.84
N GLU A 118 -17.44 -5.65 13.63
CA GLU A 118 -16.84 -6.98 13.76
C GLU A 118 -15.76 -7.26 12.71
N MET A 119 -15.76 -6.51 11.60
CA MET A 119 -14.76 -6.62 10.54
C MET A 119 -13.52 -5.75 10.80
N LEU A 120 -13.55 -4.92 11.85
CA LEU A 120 -12.52 -3.96 12.15
C LEU A 120 -11.58 -4.50 13.23
N HIS A 121 -10.29 -4.50 12.91
CA HIS A 121 -9.26 -5.05 13.76
C HIS A 121 -8.19 -4.01 14.08
N SER A 122 -7.69 -4.07 15.29
CA SER A 122 -6.47 -3.40 15.72
C SER A 122 -5.27 -4.24 15.31
N ARG A 123 -4.09 -3.62 15.26
CA ARG A 123 -2.85 -4.34 14.94
C ARG A 123 -2.59 -5.50 15.92
N GLN A 124 -3.00 -5.33 17.18
CA GLN A 124 -2.85 -6.37 18.20
C GLN A 124 -3.77 -7.57 17.92
N GLU A 125 -5.06 -7.34 17.65
CA GLU A 125 -6.03 -8.39 17.30
C GLU A 125 -5.57 -9.17 16.03
N LEU A 126 -5.02 -8.48 15.01
CA LEU A 126 -4.48 -9.14 13.81
C LEU A 126 -3.34 -10.12 14.11
N VAL A 127 -2.40 -9.73 14.99
CA VAL A 127 -1.21 -10.53 15.30
C VAL A 127 -1.52 -11.63 16.32
N GLU A 128 -2.25 -11.31 17.38
CA GLU A 128 -2.48 -12.24 18.50
C GLU A 128 -3.65 -13.20 18.24
N GLU A 129 -4.76 -12.69 17.71
CA GLU A 129 -5.99 -13.49 17.53
C GLU A 129 -6.01 -14.18 16.16
N LEU A 130 -5.69 -13.42 15.10
CA LEU A 130 -5.70 -13.94 13.72
C LEU A 130 -4.36 -14.53 13.28
N ARG A 131 -3.31 -14.43 14.12
CA ARG A 131 -1.95 -14.95 13.86
C ARG A 131 -1.40 -14.52 12.50
N LEU A 132 -1.67 -13.27 12.11
CA LEU A 132 -1.18 -12.70 10.87
C LEU A 132 0.18 -12.05 11.09
N ASP A 133 1.16 -12.43 10.28
CA ASP A 133 2.43 -11.74 10.20
C ASP A 133 2.26 -10.44 9.39
N LEU A 134 2.52 -9.31 10.04
CA LEU A 134 2.35 -7.99 9.46
C LEU A 134 3.71 -7.35 9.17
N PRO A 135 3.81 -6.54 8.10
CA PRO A 135 5.01 -5.79 7.79
C PRO A 135 5.46 -4.93 8.96
N ALA A 136 6.77 -4.88 9.18
CA ALA A 136 7.41 -4.11 10.23
C ALA A 136 8.13 -2.90 9.62
N GLU A 137 7.71 -1.71 10.02
CA GLU A 137 8.42 -0.48 9.70
C GLU A 137 9.48 -0.23 10.78
N THR A 138 10.73 -0.04 10.35
CA THR A 138 11.87 0.22 11.22
C THR A 138 12.81 1.23 10.57
N THR A 139 13.83 1.64 11.31
CA THR A 139 14.93 2.47 10.80
C THR A 139 16.21 1.66 10.80
N VAL A 140 16.88 1.61 9.65
CA VAL A 140 18.18 0.95 9.48
C VAL A 140 19.27 2.02 9.53
N ALA A 141 20.30 1.79 10.33
CA ALA A 141 21.46 2.66 10.42
C ALA A 141 22.47 2.34 9.32
N HIS A 142 22.96 3.37 8.65
CA HIS A 142 23.95 3.30 7.58
C HIS A 142 25.17 4.15 7.93
N ASN A 143 26.34 3.65 7.54
CA ASN A 143 27.62 4.34 7.68
C ASN A 143 28.18 4.68 6.31
N THR A 144 28.63 5.91 6.13
CA THR A 144 29.34 6.33 4.91
C THR A 144 30.84 6.39 5.22
N ILE A 145 31.64 5.58 4.52
CA ILE A 145 33.09 5.50 4.73
C ILE A 145 33.81 6.40 3.72
N ASN A 146 34.70 7.26 4.21
CA ASN A 146 35.61 8.01 3.36
C ASN A 146 36.70 7.09 2.81
N ARG A 147 36.75 6.92 1.48
CA ARG A 147 37.72 6.02 0.83
C ARG A 147 39.17 6.50 0.90
N LEU A 148 39.43 7.79 1.15
CA LEU A 148 40.79 8.33 1.30
C LEU A 148 41.35 8.08 2.71
N THR A 149 40.51 8.21 3.74
CA THR A 149 40.93 8.11 5.14
C THR A 149 40.57 6.77 5.78
N GLY A 150 39.72 5.97 5.15
CA GLY A 150 39.21 4.70 5.68
C GLY A 150 38.27 4.86 6.89
N THR A 151 37.77 6.08 7.15
CA THR A 151 37.01 6.40 8.37
C THR A 151 35.61 6.92 8.08
N THR A 152 34.70 6.72 9.02
CA THR A 152 33.43 7.46 9.12
C THR A 152 33.67 8.78 9.85
N GLY A 153 32.87 9.81 9.59
CA GLY A 153 33.21 11.17 10.01
C GLY A 153 32.03 12.13 10.17
N LYS A 154 32.28 13.42 9.95
CA LYS A 154 31.26 14.49 10.01
C LYS A 154 30.71 14.81 8.61
N ALA A 155 29.64 15.60 8.56
CA ALA A 155 28.98 16.01 7.32
C ALA A 155 28.57 14.80 6.46
N HIS A 156 29.04 14.71 5.21
CA HIS A 156 28.66 13.64 4.28
C HIS A 156 29.07 12.23 4.72
N PHE A 157 30.01 12.11 5.66
CA PHE A 157 30.45 10.83 6.23
C PHE A 157 29.82 10.50 7.58
N ALA A 158 28.84 11.30 8.02
CA ALA A 158 28.10 11.05 9.24
C ALA A 158 27.17 9.84 9.08
N PRO A 159 27.06 8.97 10.10
CA PRO A 159 26.04 7.93 10.13
C PRO A 159 24.65 8.54 9.96
N TYR A 160 23.78 7.84 9.24
CA TYR A 160 22.41 8.26 8.99
C TYR A 160 21.47 7.07 9.04
N ASN A 161 20.20 7.34 9.32
CA ASN A 161 19.17 6.31 9.37
C ASN A 161 18.27 6.43 8.13
N MET A 162 17.86 5.28 7.59
CA MET A 162 16.85 5.20 6.54
C MET A 162 15.66 4.37 7.02
N PRO A 163 14.43 4.77 6.67
CA PRO A 163 13.27 3.91 6.89
C PRO A 163 13.39 2.63 6.05
N ALA A 164 12.87 1.54 6.59
CA ALA A 164 12.74 0.28 5.90
C ALA A 164 11.45 -0.43 6.34
N CYS A 165 10.74 -1.00 5.39
CA CYS A 165 9.57 -1.84 5.58
C CYS A 165 9.96 -3.29 5.29
N PHE A 166 10.01 -4.11 6.33
CA PHE A 166 10.31 -5.53 6.24
C PHE A 166 9.02 -6.31 6.12
N TYR A 167 8.96 -7.20 5.13
CA TYR A 167 7.83 -8.08 4.90
C TYR A 167 8.18 -9.48 5.42
N PRO A 168 7.25 -10.17 6.10
CA PRO A 168 7.37 -11.59 6.41
C PRO A 168 7.64 -12.43 5.16
N GLU A 169 8.29 -13.58 5.34
CA GLU A 169 8.49 -14.54 4.27
C GLU A 169 7.14 -14.92 3.64
N ASP A 170 7.13 -15.10 2.32
CA ASP A 170 5.92 -15.41 1.54
C ASP A 170 4.80 -14.35 1.57
N THR A 171 5.08 -13.12 2.03
CA THR A 171 4.11 -12.03 1.88
C THR A 171 3.82 -11.77 0.40
N LEU A 172 2.53 -11.78 0.07
CA LEU A 172 2.03 -11.40 -1.25
C LEU A 172 1.33 -10.05 -1.14
N LEU A 173 1.65 -9.17 -2.07
CA LEU A 173 0.97 -7.90 -2.23
C LEU A 173 0.29 -7.87 -3.59
N ASP A 174 -0.97 -7.46 -3.64
CA ASP A 174 -1.62 -7.13 -4.91
C ASP A 174 -1.74 -5.62 -5.05
N ILE A 175 -1.37 -5.12 -6.23
CA ILE A 175 -1.64 -3.76 -6.67
C ILE A 175 -2.82 -3.83 -7.61
N LEU A 176 -3.91 -3.15 -7.27
CA LEU A 176 -5.10 -3.11 -8.12
C LEU A 176 -4.93 -2.00 -9.15
N VAL A 177 -5.16 -2.34 -10.41
CA VAL A 177 -5.00 -1.42 -11.53
C VAL A 177 -6.28 -1.39 -12.36
N LEU A 178 -6.88 -0.22 -12.47
CA LEU A 178 -7.93 0.03 -13.46
C LEU A 178 -7.28 0.54 -14.74
N ILE A 179 -7.53 -0.13 -15.85
CA ILE A 179 -6.94 0.21 -17.15
C ILE A 179 -8.04 0.59 -18.14
N ASP A 180 -7.84 1.66 -18.90
CA ASP A 180 -8.61 1.96 -20.10
C ASP A 180 -8.04 1.18 -21.29
N GLN A 181 -8.77 0.15 -21.73
CA GLN A 181 -8.32 -0.78 -22.75
C GLN A 181 -8.21 -0.16 -24.15
N ASP A 182 -8.79 1.02 -24.34
CA ASP A 182 -8.68 1.77 -25.60
C ASP A 182 -7.31 2.45 -25.75
N LEU A 183 -6.59 2.67 -24.64
CA LEU A 183 -5.34 3.44 -24.61
C LEU A 183 -4.13 2.61 -24.21
N THR A 184 -4.31 1.59 -23.36
CA THR A 184 -3.24 0.68 -22.93
C THR A 184 -3.83 -0.66 -22.49
N ASP A 185 -3.00 -1.67 -22.32
CA ASP A 185 -3.44 -3.02 -21.93
C ASP A 185 -2.55 -3.61 -20.85
N ALA A 186 -3.04 -4.66 -20.18
CA ALA A 186 -2.37 -5.28 -19.04
C ALA A 186 -1.07 -6.04 -19.37
N GLN A 187 -0.71 -6.22 -20.66
CA GLN A 187 0.60 -6.76 -21.04
C GLN A 187 1.64 -5.66 -21.22
N LYS A 188 1.20 -4.42 -21.43
CA LYS A 188 2.03 -3.22 -21.53
C LYS A 188 2.33 -2.57 -20.18
N ILE A 189 1.64 -2.98 -19.12
CA ILE A 189 1.84 -2.55 -17.73
C ILE A 189 2.47 -3.68 -16.94
#